data_AF-A0A9X3X6L9-F1
#
_entry.id   AF-A0A9X3X6L9-F1
#
_cell.length_a   1.000
_cell.length_b   1.000
_cell.length_c   1.000
_cell.angle_alpha   90.00
_cell.angle_beta   90.00
_cell.angle_gamma   90.00
#
_symmetry.space_group_name_H-M   'P 1'
#
loop_
_entity.id
_entity.type
_entity.pdbx_description
1 polymer ?
#
loop_
_entity_poly.entity_id
_entity_poly.type
_entity_poly.pdbx_seq_one_letter_code
_entity_poly.pdbx_strand_id
1 'polypeptide(L)'
;MAARILSYRIGLFTLLRELQYTLSHARQEPLAAVYVPVFQELREEWKLVLLEEIEILDGMSQAQAAVDKADGGLDVFAGRASRGIDDTTEGPTRKQLRTALFKNKPLGKFRRPVLAGQLDNMSDWAETLAKCGVPALVAMAPEAETLVSAGKDAEQLRKTAQSSNRDFRDVGKRKQFIDKVNAARKEAHGGLGKLPFQNPALPQDFADGFFYSEPPREQEETIDEVKAAIAELTAQLEERNALLKKLEEEAEAEARAAEERQARAQAAEELEAQAKALLEKAAALKAKARK
;
A
#
# COMPACT_ATOMS: atom_id res chain seq x y z
N MET A 1 -12.36 27.10 -29.03
CA MET A 1 -11.60 25.83 -28.88
C MET A 1 -12.55 24.72 -28.42
N ALA A 2 -12.14 23.50 -28.06
CA ALA A 2 -13.04 22.53 -27.41
C ALA A 2 -12.91 22.64 -25.89
N ALA A 3 -13.97 22.38 -25.12
CA ALA A 3 -13.87 22.36 -23.66
C ALA A 3 -12.79 21.39 -23.18
N ARG A 4 -11.92 21.89 -22.28
CA ARG A 4 -10.87 21.09 -21.65
C ARG A 4 -11.48 19.91 -20.89
N ILE A 5 -11.01 18.71 -21.22
CA ILE A 5 -11.31 17.47 -20.51
C ILE A 5 -10.52 17.45 -19.19
N LEU A 6 -11.22 17.23 -18.08
CA LEU A 6 -10.64 17.13 -16.76
C LEU A 6 -10.00 15.75 -16.58
N SER A 7 -8.79 15.73 -16.01
CA SER A 7 -8.04 14.51 -15.74
C SER A 7 -8.74 13.66 -14.68
N TYR A 8 -8.72 12.33 -14.84
CA TYR A 8 -9.20 11.39 -13.81
C TYR A 8 -8.43 11.48 -12.48
N ARG A 9 -7.22 12.05 -12.51
CA ARG A 9 -6.40 12.26 -11.30
C ARG A 9 -6.63 13.61 -10.62
N ILE A 10 -7.54 14.45 -11.14
CA ILE A 10 -7.87 15.75 -10.53
C ILE A 10 -8.37 15.56 -9.10
N GLY A 11 -7.91 16.39 -8.16
CA GLY A 11 -8.44 16.40 -6.79
C GLY A 11 -9.90 16.83 -6.75
N LEU A 12 -10.71 16.26 -5.83
CA LEU A 12 -12.14 16.58 -5.76
C LEU A 12 -12.39 18.06 -5.47
N PHE A 13 -11.58 18.75 -4.67
CA PHE A 13 -11.72 20.19 -4.45
C PHE A 13 -11.35 21.04 -5.68
N THR A 14 -10.37 20.60 -6.48
CA THR A 14 -10.09 21.24 -7.77
C THR A 14 -11.25 21.04 -8.74
N LEU A 15 -11.85 19.85 -8.76
CA LEU A 15 -13.07 19.55 -9.54
C LEU A 15 -14.27 20.39 -9.10
N LEU A 16 -14.44 20.63 -7.78
CA LEU A 16 -15.46 21.52 -7.26
C LEU A 16 -15.31 22.93 -7.82
N ARG A 17 -14.07 23.46 -7.85
CA ARG A 17 -13.81 24.79 -8.42
C ARG A 17 -14.26 24.87 -9.87
N GLU A 18 -13.92 23.87 -10.68
CA GLU A 18 -14.34 23.78 -12.10
C GLU A 18 -15.88 23.80 -12.24
N LEU A 19 -16.58 23.00 -11.44
CA LEU A 19 -18.04 22.92 -11.43
C LEU A 19 -18.68 24.23 -10.98
N GLN A 20 -18.19 24.79 -9.87
CA GLN A 20 -18.73 26.01 -9.28
C GLN A 20 -18.51 27.21 -10.19
N TYR A 21 -17.35 27.31 -10.85
CA TYR A 21 -17.06 28.35 -11.83
C TYR A 21 -18.07 28.29 -12.98
N THR A 22 -18.21 27.11 -13.59
CA THR A 22 -19.13 26.88 -14.72
C THR A 22 -20.57 27.20 -14.34
N LEU A 23 -21.03 26.73 -13.18
CA LEU A 23 -22.36 27.00 -12.64
C LEU A 23 -22.57 28.50 -12.38
N SER A 24 -21.57 29.20 -11.85
CA SER A 24 -21.67 30.62 -11.52
C SER A 24 -21.75 31.48 -12.78
N HIS A 25 -20.98 31.15 -13.82
CA HIS A 25 -21.10 31.79 -15.13
C HIS A 25 -22.46 31.52 -15.77
N ALA A 26 -22.92 30.27 -15.78
CA ALA A 26 -24.22 29.91 -16.35
C ALA A 26 -25.40 30.62 -15.66
N ARG A 27 -25.29 30.94 -14.36
CA ARG A 27 -26.30 31.71 -13.62
C ARG A 27 -26.32 33.20 -13.96
N GLN A 28 -25.18 33.76 -14.38
CA GLN A 28 -25.05 35.18 -14.71
C GLN A 28 -25.41 35.48 -16.17
N GLU A 29 -25.45 34.47 -17.03
CA GLU A 29 -25.71 34.62 -18.45
C GLU A 29 -27.05 33.96 -18.84
N PRO A 30 -28.10 34.74 -19.13
CA PRO A 30 -29.43 34.20 -19.49
C PRO A 30 -29.40 33.20 -20.65
N LEU A 31 -28.49 33.36 -21.62
CA LEU A 31 -28.35 32.43 -22.75
C LEU A 31 -27.84 31.04 -22.34
N ALA A 32 -27.27 30.91 -21.14
CA ALA A 32 -26.77 29.66 -20.58
C ALA A 32 -27.70 29.06 -19.50
N ALA A 33 -28.88 29.65 -19.27
CA ALA A 33 -29.79 29.24 -18.19
C ALA A 33 -30.17 27.76 -18.21
N VAL A 34 -30.22 27.14 -19.41
CA VAL A 34 -30.52 25.70 -19.58
C VAL A 34 -29.49 24.79 -18.92
N TYR A 35 -28.24 25.25 -18.74
CA TYR A 35 -27.16 24.47 -18.13
C TYR A 35 -27.07 24.63 -16.60
N VAL A 36 -27.75 25.62 -16.03
CA VAL A 36 -27.79 25.83 -14.57
C VAL A 36 -28.26 24.57 -13.81
N PRO A 37 -29.41 23.94 -14.14
CA PRO A 37 -29.85 22.74 -13.43
C PRO A 37 -28.86 21.56 -13.58
N VAL A 38 -28.21 21.41 -14.73
CA VAL A 38 -27.23 20.35 -14.99
C VAL A 38 -26.02 20.47 -14.06
N PHE A 39 -25.39 21.64 -14.01
CA PHE A 39 -24.23 21.85 -13.15
C PHE A 39 -24.60 21.96 -11.66
N GLN A 40 -25.84 22.33 -11.34
CA GLN A 40 -26.38 22.25 -9.98
C GLN A 40 -26.44 20.81 -9.49
N GLU A 41 -26.99 19.90 -10.29
CA GLU A 41 -27.09 18.47 -9.95
C GLU A 41 -25.70 17.84 -9.78
N LEU A 42 -24.77 18.12 -10.70
CA LEU A 42 -23.38 17.65 -10.60
C LEU A 42 -22.69 18.15 -9.32
N ARG A 43 -22.99 19.38 -8.87
CA ARG A 43 -22.47 19.92 -7.61
C ARG A 43 -23.01 19.18 -6.40
N GLU A 44 -24.28 18.75 -6.43
CA GLU A 44 -24.87 17.97 -5.34
C GLU A 44 -24.33 16.53 -5.35
N GLU A 45 -24.19 15.90 -6.51
CA GLU A 45 -23.54 14.58 -6.65
C GLU A 45 -22.07 14.62 -6.18
N TRP A 46 -21.34 15.70 -6.48
CA TRP A 46 -19.97 15.90 -5.99
C TRP A 46 -19.85 15.77 -4.47
N LYS A 47 -20.83 16.29 -3.70
CA LYS A 47 -20.80 16.19 -2.23
C LYS A 47 -20.88 14.74 -1.77
N LEU A 48 -21.69 13.93 -2.43
CA LEU A 48 -21.83 12.51 -2.12
C LEU A 48 -20.54 11.75 -2.44
N VAL A 49 -19.91 12.06 -3.58
CA VAL A 49 -18.61 11.47 -3.95
C VAL A 49 -17.52 11.88 -2.96
N LEU A 50 -17.53 13.13 -2.47
CA LEU A 50 -16.58 13.59 -1.46
C LEU A 50 -16.76 12.84 -0.13
N LEU A 51 -18.00 12.67 0.34
CA LEU A 51 -18.27 11.93 1.58
C LEU A 51 -17.74 10.50 1.51
N GLU A 52 -17.91 9.82 0.38
CA GLU A 52 -17.37 8.48 0.18
C GLU A 52 -15.83 8.47 0.11
N GLU A 53 -15.20 9.49 -0.49
CA GLU A 53 -13.73 9.62 -0.44
C GLU A 53 -13.23 9.78 1.00
N ILE A 54 -13.95 10.54 1.85
CA ILE A 54 -13.63 10.70 3.26
C ILE A 54 -13.74 9.37 4.00
N GLU A 55 -14.83 8.63 3.82
CA GLU A 55 -15.03 7.31 4.45
C GLU A 55 -13.92 6.31 4.08
N ILE A 56 -13.46 6.33 2.82
CA ILE A 56 -12.36 5.50 2.36
C ILE A 56 -11.04 5.91 3.05
N LEU A 57 -10.76 7.22 3.16
CA LEU A 57 -9.56 7.72 3.84
C LEU A 57 -9.56 7.38 5.34
N ASP A 58 -10.71 7.47 5.99
CA ASP A 58 -10.90 7.04 7.37
C ASP A 58 -10.64 5.53 7.51
N GLY A 59 -11.21 4.72 6.62
CA GLY A 59 -10.99 3.28 6.58
C GLY A 59 -9.52 2.90 6.38
N MET A 60 -8.80 3.62 5.51
CA MET A 60 -7.35 3.44 5.33
C MET A 60 -6.56 3.79 6.60
N SER A 61 -6.94 4.87 7.28
CA SER A 61 -6.29 5.30 8.52
C SER A 61 -6.52 4.31 9.66
N GLN A 62 -7.75 3.81 9.80
CA GLN A 62 -8.10 2.75 10.76
C GLN A 62 -7.34 1.46 10.48
N ALA A 63 -7.23 1.07 9.20
CA ALA A 63 -6.47 -0.10 8.80
C ALA A 63 -4.98 0.03 9.13
N GLN A 64 -4.38 1.20 8.89
CA GLN A 64 -2.99 1.46 9.25
C GLN A 64 -2.78 1.42 10.77
N ALA A 65 -3.66 2.02 11.55
CA ALA A 65 -3.58 1.96 13.01
C ALA A 65 -3.69 0.52 13.54
N ALA A 66 -4.54 -0.31 12.95
CA ALA A 66 -4.65 -1.73 13.28
C ALA A 66 -3.35 -2.49 12.96
N VAL A 67 -2.74 -2.19 11.81
CA VAL A 67 -1.43 -2.75 11.40
C VAL A 67 -0.35 -2.38 12.41
N ASP A 68 -0.22 -1.10 12.74
CA ASP A 68 0.80 -0.61 13.67
C ASP A 68 0.63 -1.24 15.06
N LYS A 69 -0.62 -1.40 15.52
CA LYS A 69 -0.93 -2.03 16.80
C LYS A 69 -0.57 -3.51 16.82
N ALA A 70 -0.93 -4.24 15.75
CA ALA A 70 -0.66 -5.67 15.65
C ALA A 70 0.84 -5.95 15.51
N ASP A 71 1.54 -5.21 14.65
CA ASP A 71 2.98 -5.29 14.44
C ASP A 71 3.76 -5.02 15.73
N GLY A 72 3.46 -3.91 16.42
CA GLY A 72 4.06 -3.62 17.72
C GLY A 72 3.80 -4.70 18.77
N GLY A 73 2.62 -5.32 18.76
CA GLY A 73 2.27 -6.45 19.63
C GLY A 73 3.13 -7.69 19.34
N LEU A 74 3.26 -8.06 18.07
CA LEU A 74 4.08 -9.17 17.61
C LEU A 74 5.57 -8.94 17.91
N ASP A 75 6.05 -7.71 17.74
CA ASP A 75 7.42 -7.31 18.04
C ASP A 75 7.77 -7.46 19.51
N VAL A 76 6.91 -6.93 20.40
CA VAL A 76 7.06 -7.08 21.85
C VAL A 76 7.04 -8.56 22.23
N PHE A 77 6.10 -9.32 21.68
CA PHE A 77 6.00 -10.77 21.91
C PHE A 77 7.27 -11.51 21.48
N ALA A 78 7.78 -11.26 20.28
CA ALA A 78 9.01 -11.86 19.75
C ALA A 78 10.22 -11.56 20.65
N GLY A 79 10.25 -10.38 21.28
CA GLY A 79 11.30 -10.04 22.26
C GLY A 79 11.24 -10.87 23.51
N ARG A 80 10.04 -11.00 24.09
CA ARG A 80 9.83 -11.83 25.28
C ARG A 80 10.10 -13.30 24.97
N ALA A 81 9.68 -13.80 23.81
CA ALA A 81 9.94 -15.17 23.38
C ALA A 81 11.44 -15.42 23.22
N SER A 82 12.19 -14.50 22.57
CA SER A 82 13.65 -14.61 22.45
C SER A 82 14.31 -14.64 23.83
N ARG A 83 13.92 -13.75 24.75
CA ARG A 83 14.47 -13.72 26.11
C ARG A 83 14.11 -15.00 26.87
N GLY A 84 12.87 -15.45 26.79
CA GLY A 84 12.41 -16.70 27.42
C GLY A 84 13.23 -17.91 26.98
N ILE A 85 13.57 -18.02 25.69
CA ILE A 85 14.46 -19.07 25.19
C ILE A 85 15.85 -18.96 25.83
N ASP A 86 16.43 -17.76 25.88
CA ASP A 86 17.76 -17.54 26.44
C ASP A 86 17.83 -17.82 27.95
N ASP A 87 16.77 -17.48 28.69
CA ASP A 87 16.68 -17.65 30.14
C ASP A 87 16.36 -19.09 30.58
N THR A 88 15.66 -19.87 29.75
CA THR A 88 15.12 -21.19 30.17
C THR A 88 15.73 -22.39 29.45
N THR A 89 16.58 -22.17 28.44
CA THR A 89 17.20 -23.24 27.68
C THR A 89 18.67 -22.99 27.41
N GLU A 90 19.44 -24.06 27.25
CA GLU A 90 20.87 -24.00 26.94
C GLU A 90 21.24 -24.94 25.78
N GLY A 91 22.44 -24.75 25.23
CA GLY A 91 23.06 -25.70 24.30
C GLY A 91 22.20 -26.06 23.08
N PRO A 92 22.09 -27.37 22.73
CA PRO A 92 21.35 -27.83 21.55
C PRO A 92 19.87 -27.44 21.54
N THR A 93 19.20 -27.48 22.69
CA THR A 93 17.78 -27.12 22.82
C THR A 93 17.55 -25.66 22.47
N ARG A 94 18.40 -24.75 22.99
CA ARG A 94 18.35 -23.33 22.63
C ARG A 94 18.48 -23.13 21.13
N LYS A 95 19.45 -23.79 20.50
CA LYS A 95 19.69 -23.69 19.04
C LYS A 95 18.49 -24.19 18.23
N GLN A 96 17.88 -25.30 18.63
CA GLN A 96 16.70 -25.86 17.99
C GLN A 96 15.50 -24.90 18.07
N LEU A 97 15.20 -24.35 19.25
CA LEU A 97 14.08 -23.42 19.43
C LEU A 97 14.29 -22.09 18.70
N ARG A 98 15.52 -21.56 18.70
CA ARG A 98 15.85 -20.36 17.90
C ARG A 98 15.72 -20.63 16.40
N THR A 99 16.06 -21.83 15.95
CA THR A 99 15.87 -22.23 14.54
C THR A 99 14.39 -22.33 14.21
N ALA A 100 13.59 -22.98 15.07
CA ALA A 100 12.15 -23.18 14.84
C ALA A 100 11.38 -21.85 14.81
N LEU A 101 11.56 -20.99 15.82
CA LEU A 101 10.78 -19.76 15.96
C LEU A 101 11.35 -18.61 15.10
N PHE A 102 12.67 -18.43 15.09
CA PHE A 102 13.29 -17.27 14.44
C PHE A 102 13.90 -17.59 13.07
N LYS A 103 13.83 -18.84 12.60
CA LYS A 103 14.45 -19.28 11.33
C LYS A 103 15.94 -18.91 11.25
N ASN A 104 16.63 -18.93 12.40
CA ASN A 104 18.01 -18.45 12.59
C ASN A 104 18.25 -16.97 12.19
N LYS A 105 17.21 -16.15 12.11
CA LYS A 105 17.34 -14.69 11.96
C LYS A 105 17.63 -14.06 13.34
N PRO A 106 18.56 -13.09 13.43
CA PRO A 106 18.67 -12.22 14.59
C PRO A 106 17.35 -11.48 14.85
N LEU A 107 17.01 -11.22 16.12
CA LEU A 107 15.74 -10.59 16.51
C LEU A 107 15.47 -9.28 15.75
N GLY A 108 16.49 -8.42 15.60
CA GLY A 108 16.35 -7.18 14.84
C GLY A 108 16.05 -7.38 13.34
N LYS A 109 16.53 -8.47 12.73
CA LYS A 109 16.17 -8.83 11.34
C LYS A 109 14.81 -9.51 11.25
N PHE A 110 14.41 -10.23 12.30
CA PHE A 110 13.11 -10.91 12.37
C PHE A 110 11.95 -9.91 12.46
N ARG A 111 12.13 -8.82 13.20
CA ARG A 111 11.15 -7.74 13.40
C ARG A 111 11.08 -6.69 12.28
N ARG A 112 12.03 -6.71 11.35
CA ARG A 112 12.14 -5.67 10.31
C ARG A 112 10.96 -5.68 9.32
N PRO A 113 10.46 -6.84 8.85
CA PRO A 113 9.28 -6.85 7.99
C PRO A 113 8.05 -6.42 8.79
N VAL A 114 7.27 -5.48 8.26
CA VAL A 114 6.03 -5.02 8.91
C VAL A 114 4.89 -5.96 8.56
N LEU A 115 4.20 -6.44 9.60
CA LEU A 115 2.98 -7.24 9.57
C LEU A 115 3.00 -8.43 8.61
N ALA A 116 2.66 -8.28 7.32
CA ALA A 116 2.51 -9.39 6.38
C ALA A 116 3.76 -10.29 6.31
N GLY A 117 4.95 -9.69 6.18
CA GLY A 117 6.20 -10.46 6.18
C GLY A 117 6.56 -11.05 7.55
N GLN A 118 6.05 -10.47 8.65
CA GLN A 118 6.24 -10.99 10.00
C GLN A 118 5.27 -12.14 10.29
N LEU A 119 4.02 -12.05 9.84
CA LEU A 119 2.98 -13.06 10.00
C LEU A 119 3.36 -14.37 9.32
N ASP A 120 3.94 -14.31 8.13
CA ASP A 120 4.47 -15.50 7.44
C ASP A 120 5.56 -16.22 8.26
N ASN A 121 6.31 -15.47 9.07
CA ASN A 121 7.33 -16.01 9.95
C ASN A 121 6.81 -16.44 11.32
N MET A 122 5.61 -16.01 11.70
CA MET A 122 4.99 -16.29 13.00
C MET A 122 3.78 -17.24 12.92
N SER A 123 3.41 -17.70 11.73
CA SER A 123 2.18 -18.46 11.47
C SER A 123 2.08 -19.78 12.23
N ASP A 124 3.22 -20.42 12.52
CA ASP A 124 3.35 -21.70 13.23
C ASP A 124 3.83 -21.56 14.68
N TRP A 125 3.98 -20.33 15.18
CA TRP A 125 4.56 -20.08 16.49
C TRP A 125 3.73 -20.63 17.64
N ALA A 126 2.39 -20.49 17.59
CA ALA A 126 1.53 -21.00 18.64
C ALA A 126 1.68 -22.53 18.79
N GLU A 127 1.70 -23.24 17.67
CA GLU A 127 1.91 -24.70 17.64
C GLU A 127 3.31 -25.08 18.14
N THR A 128 4.34 -24.36 17.67
CA THR A 128 5.73 -24.61 18.05
C THR A 128 5.94 -24.39 19.55
N LEU A 129 5.40 -23.29 20.10
CA LEU A 129 5.46 -22.99 21.53
C LEU A 129 4.70 -24.03 22.35
N ALA A 130 3.52 -24.48 21.91
CA ALA A 130 2.75 -25.50 22.61
C ALA A 130 3.49 -26.85 22.70
N LYS A 131 4.31 -27.18 21.69
CA LYS A 131 5.00 -28.47 21.57
C LYS A 131 6.46 -28.45 22.06
N CYS A 132 7.00 -27.29 22.41
CA CYS A 132 8.44 -27.14 22.69
C CYS A 132 8.93 -27.81 24.00
N GLY A 133 8.01 -28.23 24.88
CA GLY A 133 8.33 -28.92 26.14
C GLY A 133 8.93 -28.03 27.24
N VAL A 134 9.10 -26.73 26.99
CA VAL A 134 9.60 -25.76 27.98
C VAL A 134 8.42 -25.04 28.63
N PRO A 135 8.11 -25.27 29.92
CA PRO A 135 6.85 -24.80 30.53
C PRO A 135 6.62 -23.28 30.39
N ALA A 136 7.67 -22.47 30.56
CA ALA A 136 7.59 -21.02 30.42
C ALA A 136 7.22 -20.57 29.00
N LEU A 137 7.68 -21.28 27.97
CA LEU A 137 7.39 -20.99 26.57
C LEU A 137 6.03 -21.56 26.13
N VAL A 138 5.65 -22.74 26.64
CA VAL A 138 4.32 -23.33 26.43
C VAL A 138 3.23 -22.38 26.93
N ALA A 139 3.44 -21.72 28.07
CA ALA A 139 2.51 -20.74 28.61
C ALA A 139 2.29 -19.51 27.69
N MET A 140 3.19 -19.25 26.74
CA MET A 140 3.08 -18.14 25.79
C MET A 140 2.27 -18.50 24.53
N ALA A 141 1.97 -19.78 24.30
CA ALA A 141 1.31 -20.24 23.08
C ALA A 141 -0.09 -19.59 22.83
N PRO A 142 -0.97 -19.43 23.83
CA PRO A 142 -2.29 -18.80 23.61
C PRO A 142 -2.18 -17.31 23.23
N GLU A 143 -1.19 -16.62 23.80
CA GLU A 143 -0.94 -15.21 23.46
C GLU A 143 -0.39 -15.09 22.04
N ALA A 144 0.48 -16.01 21.61
CA ALA A 144 0.97 -16.06 20.22
C ALA A 144 -0.20 -16.24 19.23
N GLU A 145 -1.12 -17.16 19.51
CA GLU A 145 -2.31 -17.40 18.69
C GLU A 145 -3.17 -16.14 18.56
N THR A 146 -3.41 -15.46 19.68
CA THR A 146 -4.19 -14.22 19.72
C THR A 146 -3.56 -13.11 18.88
N LEU A 147 -2.25 -12.90 19.03
CA LEU A 147 -1.53 -11.84 18.31
C LEU A 147 -1.42 -12.13 16.81
N VAL A 148 -1.18 -13.38 16.43
CA VAL A 148 -1.15 -13.78 15.01
C VAL A 148 -2.53 -13.63 14.37
N SER A 149 -3.61 -13.96 15.09
CA SER A 149 -4.98 -13.71 14.60
C SER A 149 -5.23 -12.23 14.40
N ALA A 150 -4.92 -11.38 15.40
CA ALA A 150 -5.09 -9.94 15.30
C ALA A 150 -4.29 -9.33 14.15
N GLY A 151 -3.08 -9.85 13.89
CA GLY A 151 -2.29 -9.40 12.75
C GLY A 151 -2.88 -9.80 11.40
N LYS A 152 -3.43 -11.02 11.27
CA LYS A 152 -4.15 -11.43 10.05
C LYS A 152 -5.38 -10.55 9.79
N ASP A 153 -6.14 -10.22 10.84
CA ASP A 153 -7.29 -9.33 10.74
C ASP A 153 -6.87 -7.92 10.29
N ALA A 154 -5.80 -7.38 10.86
CA ALA A 154 -5.24 -6.08 10.47
C ALA A 154 -4.73 -6.09 9.02
N GLU A 155 -4.07 -7.17 8.58
CA GLU A 155 -3.59 -7.30 7.20
C GLU A 155 -4.76 -7.35 6.22
N GLN A 156 -5.81 -8.11 6.55
CA GLN A 156 -7.01 -8.19 5.74
C GLN A 156 -7.72 -6.83 5.67
N LEU A 157 -7.82 -6.11 6.78
CA LEU A 157 -8.39 -4.77 6.83
C LEU A 157 -7.61 -3.81 5.93
N ARG A 158 -6.28 -3.85 5.96
CA ARG A 158 -5.40 -3.05 5.08
C ARG A 158 -5.61 -3.40 3.61
N LYS A 159 -5.65 -4.68 3.25
CA LYS A 159 -5.90 -5.13 1.86
C LYS A 159 -7.26 -4.64 1.36
N THR A 160 -8.31 -4.78 2.19
CA THR A 160 -9.66 -4.33 1.85
C THR A 160 -9.68 -2.82 1.65
N ALA A 161 -9.14 -2.02 2.58
CA ALA A 161 -9.13 -0.56 2.47
C ALA A 161 -8.36 -0.07 1.23
N GLN A 162 -7.21 -0.67 0.93
CA GLN A 162 -6.42 -0.36 -0.26
C GLN A 162 -7.18 -0.72 -1.55
N SER A 163 -7.86 -1.89 -1.59
CA SER A 163 -8.68 -2.27 -2.73
C SER A 163 -9.85 -1.30 -2.91
N SER A 164 -10.59 -0.98 -1.86
CA SER A 164 -11.70 -0.03 -1.91
C SER A 164 -11.28 1.34 -2.44
N ASN A 165 -10.13 1.86 -2.02
CA ASN A 165 -9.62 3.13 -2.54
C ASN A 165 -9.27 3.05 -4.03
N ARG A 166 -8.57 1.98 -4.45
CA ARG A 166 -8.25 1.77 -5.87
C ARG A 166 -9.53 1.65 -6.70
N ASP A 167 -10.46 0.82 -6.26
CA ASP A 167 -11.69 0.54 -6.99
C ASP A 167 -12.56 1.80 -7.09
N PHE A 168 -12.68 2.59 -6.02
CA PHE A 168 -13.37 3.90 -6.02
C PHE A 168 -12.78 4.87 -7.05
N ARG A 169 -11.45 4.93 -7.15
CA ARG A 169 -10.73 5.85 -8.03
C ARG A 169 -10.71 5.41 -9.50
N ASP A 170 -10.46 4.13 -9.76
CA ASP A 170 -10.11 3.65 -11.09
C ASP A 170 -11.32 3.12 -11.89
N VAL A 171 -12.32 2.56 -11.21
CA VAL A 171 -13.50 1.96 -11.87
C VAL A 171 -14.84 2.36 -11.24
N GLY A 172 -14.78 2.96 -10.06
CA GLY A 172 -15.92 3.26 -9.21
C GLY A 172 -16.48 4.67 -9.41
N LYS A 173 -17.20 5.13 -8.38
CA LYS A 173 -18.00 6.35 -8.43
C LYS A 173 -17.20 7.59 -8.77
N ARG A 174 -15.95 7.72 -8.33
CA ARG A 174 -15.14 8.89 -8.68
C ARG A 174 -14.88 8.98 -10.18
N LYS A 175 -14.45 7.89 -10.82
CA LYS A 175 -14.23 7.88 -12.27
C LYS A 175 -15.54 8.17 -13.00
N GLN A 176 -16.61 7.48 -12.64
CA GLN A 176 -17.94 7.65 -13.26
C GLN A 176 -18.43 9.09 -13.12
N PHE A 177 -18.20 9.72 -11.97
CA PHE A 177 -18.53 11.11 -11.75
C PHE A 177 -17.71 12.06 -12.63
N ILE A 178 -16.40 11.85 -12.74
CA ILE A 178 -15.54 12.65 -13.63
C ILE A 178 -15.97 12.47 -15.10
N ASP A 179 -16.35 11.26 -15.51
CA ASP A 179 -16.90 10.98 -16.85
C ASP A 179 -18.18 11.81 -17.09
N LYS A 180 -19.11 11.83 -16.14
CA LYS A 180 -20.34 12.65 -16.20
C LYS A 180 -20.02 14.14 -16.31
N VAL A 181 -19.09 14.64 -15.49
CA VAL A 181 -18.70 16.06 -15.51
C VAL A 181 -18.07 16.43 -16.87
N ASN A 182 -17.19 15.58 -17.40
CA ASN A 182 -16.58 15.81 -18.71
C ASN A 182 -17.62 15.78 -19.84
N ALA A 183 -18.59 14.87 -19.78
CA ALA A 183 -19.69 14.81 -20.73
C ALA A 183 -20.54 16.09 -20.70
N ALA A 184 -20.96 16.53 -19.51
CA ALA A 184 -21.75 17.75 -19.34
C ALA A 184 -20.99 19.00 -19.79
N ARG A 185 -19.68 19.09 -19.50
CA ARG A 185 -18.82 20.19 -19.99
C ARG A 185 -18.76 20.23 -21.52
N LYS A 186 -18.60 19.07 -22.16
CA LYS A 186 -18.57 18.97 -23.62
C LYS A 186 -19.90 19.35 -24.25
N GLU A 187 -21.01 18.90 -23.68
CA GLU A 187 -22.36 19.23 -24.14
C GLU A 187 -22.64 20.74 -23.99
N ALA A 188 -22.35 21.31 -22.82
CA ALA A 188 -22.53 22.73 -22.57
C ALA A 188 -21.68 23.57 -23.52
N HIS A 189 -20.41 23.22 -23.71
CA HIS A 189 -19.52 23.91 -24.63
C HIS A 189 -20.05 23.87 -26.08
N GLY A 190 -20.46 22.69 -26.54
CA GLY A 190 -20.99 22.53 -27.90
C GLY A 190 -22.31 23.28 -28.14
N GLY A 191 -23.17 23.40 -27.12
CA GLY A 191 -24.40 24.18 -27.24
C GLY A 191 -24.16 25.69 -27.16
N LEU A 192 -23.34 26.15 -26.21
CA LEU A 192 -22.94 27.56 -26.11
C LEU A 192 -22.18 28.03 -27.36
N GLY A 193 -21.36 27.16 -27.96
CA GLY A 193 -20.61 27.45 -29.18
C GLY A 193 -21.48 27.63 -30.43
N LYS A 194 -22.77 27.28 -30.38
CA LYS A 194 -23.72 27.56 -31.47
C LYS A 194 -24.29 28.97 -31.41
N LEU A 195 -24.26 29.61 -30.24
CA LEU A 195 -24.92 30.90 -30.02
C LEU A 195 -24.32 32.04 -30.86
N PRO A 196 -23.00 32.14 -31.08
CA PRO A 196 -22.44 33.19 -31.94
C PRO A 196 -22.92 33.14 -33.41
N PHE A 197 -23.33 31.95 -33.89
CA PHE A 197 -23.92 31.82 -35.23
C PHE A 197 -25.38 32.28 -35.30
N GLN A 198 -26.08 32.27 -34.15
CA GLN A 198 -27.47 32.68 -34.02
C GLN A 198 -27.59 34.16 -33.61
N ASN A 199 -26.59 34.66 -32.90
CA ASN A 199 -26.49 36.05 -32.46
C ASN A 199 -25.09 36.58 -32.78
N PRO A 200 -24.91 37.25 -33.95
CA PRO A 200 -23.62 37.77 -34.40
C PRO A 200 -22.99 38.83 -33.50
N ALA A 201 -23.72 39.36 -32.51
CA ALA A 201 -23.16 40.29 -31.52
C ALA A 201 -22.30 39.58 -30.46
N LEU A 202 -22.37 38.25 -30.37
CA LEU A 202 -21.55 37.47 -29.42
C LEU A 202 -20.15 37.19 -29.97
N PRO A 203 -19.13 37.15 -29.11
CA PRO A 203 -17.79 36.69 -29.48
C PRO A 203 -17.79 35.26 -30.01
N GLN A 204 -16.90 34.94 -30.96
CA GLN A 204 -16.76 33.58 -31.50
C GLN A 204 -16.31 32.55 -30.44
N ASP A 205 -15.62 33.01 -29.40
CA ASP A 205 -15.14 32.24 -28.25
C ASP A 205 -16.08 32.34 -27.04
N PHE A 206 -17.33 32.78 -27.23
CA PHE A 206 -18.33 32.93 -26.15
C PHE A 206 -18.41 31.71 -25.21
N ALA A 207 -18.37 30.51 -25.77
CA ALA A 207 -18.41 29.26 -25.00
C ALA A 207 -17.19 29.04 -24.10
N ASP A 208 -16.02 29.55 -24.49
CA ASP A 208 -14.76 29.33 -23.77
C ASP A 208 -14.77 30.06 -22.41
N GLY A 209 -15.47 31.20 -22.30
CA GLY A 209 -15.59 32.01 -21.07
C GLY A 209 -16.38 31.34 -19.92
N PHE A 210 -17.11 30.27 -20.19
CA PHE A 210 -17.90 29.55 -19.17
C PHE A 210 -17.09 28.51 -18.41
N PHE A 211 -15.93 28.11 -18.93
CA PHE A 211 -15.10 27.09 -18.32
C PHE A 211 -13.86 27.75 -17.74
N TYR A 212 -13.44 27.27 -16.57
CA TYR A 212 -12.26 27.80 -15.90
C TYR A 212 -11.02 27.59 -16.78
N SER A 213 -10.48 28.69 -17.31
CA SER A 213 -9.29 28.75 -18.14
C SER A 213 -8.14 29.30 -17.31
N GLU A 214 -7.49 28.39 -16.57
CA GLU A 214 -6.39 28.71 -15.64
C GLU A 214 -6.79 29.70 -14.53
N PRO A 215 -6.02 29.82 -13.43
CA PRO A 215 -6.27 30.89 -12.48
C PRO A 215 -6.33 32.25 -13.18
N PRO A 216 -7.18 33.19 -12.71
CA PRO A 216 -7.00 34.59 -13.08
C PRO A 216 -5.53 34.93 -12.88
N ARG A 217 -4.93 35.82 -13.67
CA ARG A 217 -3.53 36.25 -13.53
C ARG A 217 -3.24 36.66 -12.08
N GLU A 218 -2.97 35.69 -11.23
CA GLU A 218 -2.24 35.81 -10.00
C GLU A 218 -0.83 36.21 -10.45
N GLN A 219 -0.21 37.11 -9.71
CA GLN A 219 1.15 37.58 -9.95
C GLN A 219 2.00 36.42 -10.44
N GLU A 220 2.66 36.58 -11.60
CA GLU A 220 3.47 35.53 -12.23
C GLU A 220 4.20 34.74 -11.15
N GLU A 221 3.87 33.44 -11.00
CA GLU A 221 4.76 32.54 -10.29
C GLU A 221 6.12 32.71 -10.95
N THR A 222 7.07 33.20 -10.17
CA THR A 222 8.38 33.50 -10.71
C THR A 222 9.00 32.19 -11.15
N ILE A 223 9.90 32.24 -12.15
CA ILE A 223 10.70 31.08 -12.56
C ILE A 223 11.35 30.41 -11.33
N ASP A 224 11.66 31.20 -10.30
CA ASP A 224 12.28 30.74 -9.06
C ASP A 224 11.31 29.95 -8.17
N GLU A 225 10.03 30.32 -8.09
CA GLU A 225 9.01 29.57 -7.33
C GLU A 225 8.71 28.22 -8.00
N VAL A 226 8.58 28.19 -9.33
CA VAL A 226 8.39 26.94 -10.07
C VAL A 226 9.63 26.05 -9.97
N LYS A 227 10.84 26.63 -10.04
CA LYS A 227 12.09 25.89 -9.81
C LYS A 227 12.17 25.34 -8.39
N ALA A 228 11.72 26.10 -7.38
CA ALA A 228 11.69 25.63 -5.99
C ALA A 228 10.73 24.45 -5.82
N ALA A 229 9.53 24.53 -6.40
CA ALA A 229 8.56 23.43 -6.39
C ALA A 229 9.08 22.18 -7.14
N ILE A 230 9.73 22.36 -8.29
CA ILE A 230 10.38 21.26 -9.02
C ILE A 230 11.51 20.66 -8.18
N ALA A 231 12.34 21.48 -7.53
CA ALA A 231 13.43 21.00 -6.69
C ALA A 231 12.88 20.19 -5.50
N GLU A 232 11.81 20.66 -4.86
CA GLU A 232 11.16 19.96 -3.76
C GLU A 232 10.55 18.62 -4.22
N LEU A 233 9.78 18.62 -5.31
CA LEU A 233 9.21 17.39 -5.87
C LEU A 233 10.29 16.41 -6.35
N THR A 234 11.40 16.93 -6.89
CA THR A 234 12.55 16.10 -7.28
C THR A 234 13.22 15.50 -6.05
N ALA A 235 13.38 16.26 -4.96
CA ALA A 235 13.91 15.73 -3.71
C ALA A 235 13.00 14.64 -3.11
N GLN A 236 11.68 14.84 -3.14
CA GLN A 236 10.72 13.81 -2.72
C GLN A 236 10.78 12.56 -3.61
N LEU A 237 10.95 12.74 -4.93
CA LEU A 237 11.10 11.63 -5.88
C LEU A 237 12.43 10.89 -5.66
N GLU A 238 13.52 11.60 -5.40
CA GLU A 238 14.81 11.03 -5.04
C GLU A 238 14.73 10.22 -3.74
N GLU A 239 14.06 10.74 -2.70
CA GLU A 239 13.84 10.01 -1.45
C GLU A 239 13.07 8.71 -1.68
N ARG A 240 12.01 8.74 -2.50
CA ARG A 240 11.21 7.56 -2.82
C ARG A 240 11.98 6.56 -3.69
N ASN A 241 12.78 7.03 -4.62
CA ASN A 241 13.65 6.17 -5.43
C ASN A 241 14.78 5.55 -4.58
N ALA A 242 15.33 6.28 -3.62
CA ALA A 242 16.31 5.74 -2.68
C ALA A 242 15.69 4.66 -1.78
N LEU A 243 14.45 4.88 -1.32
CA LEU A 243 13.69 3.87 -0.59
C LEU A 243 13.40 2.63 -1.45
N LEU A 244 12.96 2.83 -2.70
CA LEU A 244 12.71 1.73 -3.64
C LEU A 244 13.98 0.90 -3.85
N LYS A 245 15.10 1.55 -4.19
CA LYS A 245 16.40 0.90 -4.39
C LYS A 245 16.82 0.11 -3.17
N LYS A 246 16.66 0.68 -1.97
CA LYS A 246 16.98 0.00 -0.72
C LYS A 246 16.10 -1.24 -0.51
N LEU A 247 14.81 -1.17 -0.82
CA LEU A 247 13.90 -2.31 -0.72
C LEU A 247 14.23 -3.40 -1.76
N GLU A 248 14.62 -3.02 -2.97
CA GLU A 248 15.10 -3.95 -4.01
C GLU A 248 16.39 -4.65 -3.60
N GLU A 249 17.38 -3.91 -3.08
CA GLU A 249 18.62 -4.47 -2.55
C GLU A 249 18.36 -5.41 -1.36
N GLU A 250 17.43 -5.07 -0.47
CA GLU A 250 17.00 -5.94 0.63
C GLU A 250 16.34 -7.22 0.13
N ALA A 251 15.45 -7.14 -0.87
CA ALA A 251 14.80 -8.29 -1.47
C ALA A 251 15.80 -9.22 -2.17
N GLU A 252 16.74 -8.66 -2.95
CA GLU A 252 17.82 -9.43 -3.57
C GLU A 252 18.72 -10.09 -2.52
N ALA A 253 19.10 -9.38 -1.47
CA ALA A 253 19.93 -9.92 -0.41
C ALA A 253 19.21 -11.06 0.35
N GLU A 254 17.90 -10.93 0.60
CA GLU A 254 17.10 -12.00 1.19
C GLU A 254 16.98 -13.22 0.26
N ALA A 255 16.81 -13.00 -1.06
CA ALA A 255 16.78 -14.06 -2.05
C ALA A 255 18.11 -14.84 -2.10
N ARG A 256 19.25 -14.13 -2.22
CA ARG A 256 20.59 -14.76 -2.19
C ARG A 256 20.84 -15.50 -0.88
N ALA A 257 20.46 -14.90 0.26
CA ALA A 257 20.59 -15.56 1.55
C ALA A 257 19.67 -16.79 1.71
N ALA A 258 18.54 -16.84 1.01
CA ALA A 258 17.67 -18.03 0.95
C ALA A 258 18.31 -19.12 0.08
N GLU A 259 18.85 -18.77 -1.08
CA GLU A 259 19.57 -19.69 -1.97
C GLU A 259 20.81 -20.29 -1.28
N GLU A 260 21.64 -19.48 -0.64
CA GLU A 260 22.80 -19.97 0.12
C GLU A 260 22.38 -20.89 1.27
N ARG A 261 21.28 -20.59 1.96
CA ARG A 261 20.75 -21.47 3.02
C ARG A 261 20.29 -22.81 2.45
N GLN A 262 19.63 -22.81 1.30
CA GLN A 262 19.20 -24.03 0.61
C GLN A 262 20.40 -24.86 0.13
N ALA A 263 21.41 -24.22 -0.46
CA ALA A 263 22.63 -24.89 -0.91
C ALA A 263 23.41 -25.50 0.28
N ARG A 264 23.52 -24.78 1.41
CA ARG A 264 24.15 -25.31 2.62
C ARG A 264 23.38 -26.46 3.23
N ALA A 265 22.04 -26.42 3.20
CA ALA A 265 21.21 -27.52 3.68
C ALA A 265 21.42 -28.79 2.82
N GLN A 266 21.42 -28.64 1.50
CA GLN A 266 21.69 -29.75 0.56
C GLN A 266 23.09 -30.34 0.76
N ALA A 267 24.12 -29.50 0.89
CA ALA A 267 25.49 -29.97 1.14
C ALA A 267 25.63 -30.69 2.48
N ALA A 268 24.89 -30.26 3.52
CA ALA A 268 24.86 -30.93 4.81
C ALA A 268 24.19 -32.32 4.72
N GLU A 269 23.06 -32.43 4.00
CA GLU A 269 22.38 -33.71 3.76
C GLU A 269 23.27 -34.69 2.98
N GLU A 270 23.98 -34.22 1.95
CA GLU A 270 24.93 -35.04 1.18
C GLU A 270 26.08 -35.56 2.06
N LEU A 271 26.64 -34.71 2.93
CA LEU A 271 27.70 -35.12 3.85
C LEU A 271 27.20 -36.13 4.90
N GLU A 272 25.98 -35.96 5.43
CA GLU A 272 25.38 -36.93 6.34
C GLU A 272 25.15 -38.28 5.64
N ALA A 273 24.66 -38.28 4.40
CA ALA A 273 24.50 -39.49 3.61
C ALA A 273 25.84 -40.21 3.36
N GLN A 274 26.90 -39.46 3.04
CA GLN A 274 28.25 -40.01 2.86
C GLN A 274 28.81 -40.58 4.16
N ALA A 275 28.64 -39.88 5.29
CA ALA A 275 29.09 -40.35 6.60
C ALA A 275 28.39 -41.66 6.99
N LYS A 276 27.08 -41.77 6.75
CA LYS A 276 26.31 -42.98 6.99
C LYS A 276 26.80 -44.16 6.13
N ALA A 277 27.02 -43.93 4.84
CA ALA A 277 27.55 -44.94 3.93
C ALA A 277 28.97 -45.40 4.32
N LEU A 278 29.83 -44.50 4.80
CA LEU A 278 31.17 -44.84 5.28
C LEU A 278 31.12 -45.66 6.59
N LEU A 279 30.21 -45.32 7.51
CA LEU A 279 29.99 -46.08 8.74
C LEU A 279 29.52 -47.51 8.44
N GLU A 280 28.59 -47.68 7.49
CA GLU A 280 28.11 -48.99 7.04
C GLU A 280 29.25 -49.83 6.41
N LYS A 281 30.09 -49.21 5.57
CA LYS A 281 31.29 -49.87 5.01
C LYS A 281 32.30 -50.27 6.09
N ALA A 282 32.55 -49.40 7.07
CA ALA A 282 33.45 -49.68 8.17
C ALA A 282 32.94 -50.84 9.05
N ALA A 283 31.63 -50.89 9.31
CA ALA A 283 31.00 -52.00 10.02
C ALA A 283 31.13 -53.33 9.24
N ALA A 284 30.92 -53.32 7.92
CA ALA A 284 31.07 -54.49 7.07
C ALA A 284 32.52 -55.02 7.02
N LEU A 285 33.52 -54.12 6.97
CA LEU A 285 34.94 -54.50 7.01
C LEU A 285 35.35 -55.09 8.36
N LYS A 286 34.89 -54.51 9.48
CA LYS A 286 35.13 -55.08 10.82
C LYS A 286 34.48 -56.46 11.00
N ALA A 287 33.30 -56.68 10.41
CA ALA A 287 32.65 -57.98 10.43
C ALA A 287 33.42 -59.04 9.61
N LYS A 288 34.05 -58.64 8.49
CA LYS A 288 34.91 -59.54 7.69
C LYS A 288 36.25 -59.87 8.36
N ALA A 289 36.84 -58.93 9.11
CA ALA A 289 38.11 -59.14 9.81
C ALA A 289 38.02 -59.99 11.10
N ARG A 290 36.80 -60.36 11.53
CA ARG A 290 36.53 -61.23 12.69
C ARG A 290 36.23 -62.69 12.34
N LYS A 291 36.28 -63.05 11.05
CA LYS A 291 36.30 -64.43 10.56
C LYS A 291 37.72 -64.85 10.26
#